data_AF-A0A946KTP0-F1
#
_entry.id   AF-A0A946KTP0-F1
#
_cell.length_a   1.000
_cell.length_b   1.000
_cell.length_c   1.000
_cell.angle_alpha   90.00
_cell.angle_beta   90.00
_cell.angle_gamma   90.00
#
_symmetry.space_group_name_H-M   'P 1'
#
loop_
_entity.id
_entity.type
_entity.pdbx_description
1 polymer ?
#
loop_
_entity_poly.entity_id
_entity_poly.type
_entity_poly.pdbx_seq_one_letter_code
_entity_poly.pdbx_strand_id
1 'polypeptide(L)' 'GRSFLSLAFGCTGGHHRSVAITETVVGHLRDQGFDPLVTHRDINR' A
#
# COMPACT_ATOMS: atom_id res chain seq x y z
N GLY A 1 -5.30 16.55 -16.03
CA GLY A 1 -5.61 15.37 -15.20
C GLY A 1 -4.40 15.01 -14.36
N ARG A 2 -4.59 14.38 -13.19
CA ARG A 2 -3.48 13.81 -12.42
C ARG A 2 -3.21 12.40 -12.94
N SER A 3 -1.96 12.14 -13.34
CA SER A 3 -1.55 10.84 -13.88
C SER A 3 -1.28 9.80 -12.79
N PHE A 4 -1.27 10.20 -11.52
CA PHE A 4 -0.92 9.35 -10.39
C PHE A 4 -1.84 9.61 -9.20
N LEU A 5 -2.20 8.54 -8.51
CA LEU A 5 -2.89 8.55 -7.22
C LEU A 5 -1.98 7.88 -6.19
N SER A 6 -1.69 8.58 -5.10
CA SER A 6 -0.92 8.03 -3.98
C SER A 6 -1.85 7.74 -2.81
N LEU A 7 -1.81 6.51 -2.30
CA LEU A 7 -2.56 6.05 -1.12
C LEU A 7 -1.57 5.74 0.00
N ALA A 8 -1.86 6.17 1.22
CA ALA A 8 -1.01 5.94 2.38
C ALA A 8 -1.80 5.30 3.52
N PHE A 9 -1.24 4.22 4.09
CA PHE A 9 -1.81 3.49 5.22
C PHE A 9 -0.87 3.60 6.43
N GLY A 10 -1.41 4.03 7.57
CA GLY A 10 -0.63 4.25 8.78
C GLY A 10 -1.15 3.44 9.97
N CYS A 11 -0.22 2.90 10.76
CA CYS A 11 -0.48 2.43 12.12
C CYS A 11 0.65 2.92 13.03
N THR A 12 0.48 2.86 14.35
CA THR A 12 1.45 3.42 15.32
C THR A 12 2.89 2.93 15.08
N GLY A 13 3.05 1.64 14.78
CA GLY A 13 4.36 1.04 14.52
C GLY A 13 4.79 1.05 13.06
N GLY A 14 3.86 1.04 12.09
CA GLY A 14 4.20 0.94 10.66
C GLY A 14 4.48 -0.47 10.11
N HIS A 15 4.45 -1.52 10.94
CA HIS A 15 4.92 -2.88 10.56
C HIS A 15 3.83 -3.95 10.48
N HIS A 16 2.66 -3.74 11.10
CA HIS A 16 1.65 -4.79 11.24
C HIS A 16 0.38 -4.45 10.45
N ARG A 17 -0.44 -3.53 10.98
CA ARG A 17 -1.76 -3.21 10.42
C ARG A 17 -1.67 -2.47 9.09
N SER A 18 -0.77 -1.49 8.99
CA SER A 18 -0.57 -0.73 7.75
C SER A 18 -0.08 -1.62 6.61
N VAL A 19 0.84 -2.54 6.90
CA VAL A 19 1.40 -3.49 5.94
C VAL A 19 0.29 -4.44 5.45
N ALA A 20 -0.45 -5.07 6.37
CA ALA A 20 -1.52 -6.00 6.01
C ALA A 20 -2.62 -5.37 5.15
N ILE A 21 -3.04 -4.14 5.49
CA ILE A 21 -4.06 -3.41 4.71
C ILE A 21 -3.51 -3.07 3.32
N THR A 22 -2.26 -2.60 3.24
CA THR A 22 -1.61 -2.27 1.96
C THR A 22 -1.58 -3.47 1.02
N GLU A 23 -1.13 -4.63 1.50
CA GLU A 23 -1.07 -5.86 0.68
C GLU A 23 -2.47 -6.32 0.23
N THR A 24 -3.48 -6.19 1.09
CA THR A 24 -4.86 -6.53 0.75
C THR A 24 -5.40 -5.64 -0.38
N VAL A 25 -5.19 -4.33 -0.27
CA VAL A 25 -5.63 -3.36 -1.29
C VAL A 25 -4.88 -3.56 -2.59
N VAL A 26 -3.57 -3.82 -2.53
CA VAL A 26 -2.73 -4.10 -3.69
C VAL A 26 -3.19 -5.36 -4.42
N GLY A 27 -3.51 -6.44 -3.70
CA GLY A 27 -4.09 -7.64 -4.28
C GLY A 27 -5.36 -7.33 -5.05
N HIS A 28 -6.29 -6.60 -4.42
CA HIS A 28 -7.54 -6.20 -5.07
C HIS A 28 -7.34 -5.34 -6.32
N LEU A 29 -6.39 -4.40 -6.29
CA LEU A 29 -6.09 -3.56 -7.45
C LEU A 29 -5.46 -4.35 -8.59
N ARG A 30 -4.58 -5.32 -8.27
CA ARG A 30 -3.99 -6.22 -9.26
C ARG A 30 -5.04 -7.11 -9.91
N ASP A 31 -6.01 -7.62 -9.13
CA ASP A 31 -7.13 -8.39 -9.65
C ASP A 31 -8.01 -7.59 -10.62
N GLN A 32 -8.04 -6.26 -10.48
CA GLN A 32 -8.71 -5.34 -11.39
C GLN A 32 -7.85 -4.89 -12.59
N GLY A 33 -6.62 -5.41 -12.72
CA GLY A 33 -5.71 -5.09 -13.82
C GLY A 33 -4.88 -3.82 -13.62
N PHE A 34 -4.84 -3.26 -12.41
CA PHE A 34 -3.94 -2.16 -12.08
C PHE A 34 -2.57 -2.67 -11.62
N ASP A 35 -1.53 -1.87 -11.85
CA ASP A 35 -0.17 -2.15 -11.38
C ASP A 35 0.31 -1.08 -10.39
N PRO A 36 -0.08 -1.17 -9.10
CA PRO A 36 0.32 -0.21 -8.09
C PRO A 36 1.76 -0.44 -7.63
N LEU A 37 2.52 0.66 -7.52
CA LEU A 37 3.82 0.67 -6.84
C LEU A 37 3.62 0.70 -5.31
N VAL A 38 4.32 -0.19 -4.60
CA VAL A 38 4.15 -0.38 -3.14
C VAL A 38 5.46 -0.13 -2.41
N THR A 39 5.39 0.64 -1.31
CA THR A 39 6.52 0.88 -0.41
C THR A 39 6.08 0.78 1.04
N HIS A 40 6.74 -0.08 1.82
CA HIS A 40 6.57 -0.20 3.27
C HIS A 40 7.67 0.59 3.98
N ARG A 41 7.36 1.79 4.48
CA ARG A 41 8.36 2.71 5.04
C ARG A 41 9.12 2.12 6.22
N ASP A 42 8.39 1.54 7.17
CA ASP A 42 8.95 1.22 8.48
C ASP A 42 9.45 -0.23 8.58
N ILE A 43 9.14 -1.13 7.63
CA ILE A 43 9.41 -2.58 7.75
C ILE A 43 10.88 -2.98 7.99
N ASN A 44 11.84 -2.12 7.64
CA ASN A 44 13.28 -2.34 7.76
C ASN A 44 13.95 -1.44 8.82
N ARG A 45 13.17 -0.79 9.69
CA ARG A 45 13.69 0.11 10.73
C ARG A 45 13.78 -0.60 12.08
#